data_AF-A0A0S8K593-F1
#
_entry.id   AF-A0A0S8K593-F1
#
_cell.length_a   1.000
_cell.length_b   1.000
_cell.length_c   1.000
_cell.angle_alpha   90.00
_cell.angle_beta   90.00
_cell.angle_gamma   90.00
#
_symmetry.space_group_name_H-M   'P 1'
#
loop_
_entity.id
_entity.type
_entity.pdbx_description
1 polymer ?
#
loop_
_entity_poly.entity_id
_entity_poly.type
_entity_poly.pdbx_seq_one_letter_code
_entity_poly.pdbx_strand_id
1 'polypeptide(L)'
;MMVFIYSGLFSAKKDNHPLPSFYEKITGEPSPSSGLSRAFSEIVRGNPDAARGYNPDSLLIFSFFLIQFIQRILVTLLLYKQIPRIQYLFSADLAISILLFLYCFKGQLLAMGKLIFA
;
A
#
# COMPACT_ATOMS: atom_id res chain seq x y z
N MET A 1 -1.74 -11.08 -4.74
CA MET A 1 -3.10 -11.08 -5.33
C MET A 1 -4.14 -11.85 -4.50
N MET A 2 -3.78 -12.89 -3.73
CA MET A 2 -4.70 -13.56 -2.78
C MET A 2 -5.31 -12.63 -1.71
N VAL A 3 -4.58 -11.57 -1.31
CA VAL A 3 -5.04 -10.60 -0.29
C VAL A 3 -6.29 -9.84 -0.72
N PHE A 4 -6.43 -9.50 -2.01
CA PHE A 4 -7.60 -8.81 -2.56
C PHE A 4 -8.85 -9.69 -2.44
N ILE A 5 -8.73 -10.97 -2.78
CA ILE A 5 -9.82 -11.95 -2.71
C ILE A 5 -10.25 -12.16 -1.24
N TYR A 6 -9.28 -12.35 -0.35
CA TYR A 6 -9.55 -12.50 1.09
C TYR A 6 -10.27 -11.27 1.67
N SER A 7 -9.84 -10.06 1.32
CA SER A 7 -10.42 -8.81 1.82
C SER A 7 -11.83 -8.49 1.28
N GLY A 8 -12.16 -9.00 0.08
CA GLY A 8 -13.49 -8.89 -0.49
C GLY A 8 -14.47 -9.84 0.17
N LEU A 9 -14.01 -11.06 0.51
CA LEU A 9 -14.80 -12.10 1.17
C LEU A 9 -15.02 -11.84 2.67
N PHE A 10 -14.05 -11.25 3.38
CA PHE A 10 -14.15 -10.94 4.80
C PHE A 10 -14.50 -9.46 5.04
N SER A 11 -15.62 -9.22 5.72
CA SER A 11 -16.15 -7.87 5.99
C SER A 11 -15.47 -7.18 7.18
N ALA A 12 -15.15 -5.89 7.02
CA ALA A 12 -14.52 -5.02 8.02
C ALA A 12 -15.36 -4.83 9.30
N LYS A 13 -16.60 -5.33 9.34
CA LYS A 13 -17.55 -5.16 10.43
C LYS A 13 -17.24 -5.94 11.71
N LYS A 14 -16.27 -6.85 11.71
CA LYS A 14 -16.00 -7.71 12.86
C LYS A 14 -14.50 -7.77 13.20
N ASP A 15 -14.01 -6.78 13.95
CA ASP A 15 -13.21 -7.09 15.15
C ASP A 15 -13.00 -5.86 16.06
N ASN A 16 -13.31 -6.03 17.34
CA ASN A 16 -12.91 -5.16 18.43
C ASN A 16 -11.44 -5.46 18.72
N HIS A 17 -10.48 -4.69 18.20
CA HIS A 17 -9.07 -4.90 18.59
C HIS A 17 -8.86 -4.37 20.02
N PRO A 18 -8.70 -5.23 21.05
CA PRO A 18 -8.51 -4.82 22.43
C PRO A 18 -7.03 -4.76 22.80
N LEU A 19 -6.13 -5.02 21.84
CA LEU A 19 -4.70 -5.14 22.06
C LEU A 19 -3.98 -3.99 21.34
N PRO A 20 -3.41 -3.04 22.09
CA PRO A 20 -2.64 -1.95 21.51
C PRO A 20 -1.43 -2.52 20.77
N SER A 21 -1.14 -1.94 19.61
CA SER A 21 0.02 -2.34 18.81
C SER A 21 1.34 -2.07 19.56
N PHE A 22 2.42 -2.77 19.21
CA PHE A 22 3.74 -2.52 19.81
C PHE A 22 4.20 -1.06 19.63
N TYR A 23 3.86 -0.47 18.48
CA TYR A 23 4.07 0.95 18.20
C TYR A 23 3.35 1.86 19.21
N GLU A 24 2.07 1.59 19.44
CA GLU A 24 1.22 2.34 20.37
C GLU A 24 1.66 2.17 21.83
N LYS A 25 2.22 1.00 22.17
CA LYS A 25 2.81 0.77 23.50
C LYS A 25 4.08 1.59 23.76
N ILE A 26 4.85 1.91 22.71
CA ILE A 26 6.11 2.68 22.81
C ILE A 26 5.84 4.18 22.66
N THR A 27 5.00 4.56 21.70
CA THR A 27 4.82 5.97 21.29
C THR A 27 3.57 6.61 21.88
N GLY A 28 2.60 5.82 22.36
CA GLY A 28 1.28 6.31 22.77
C GLY A 28 0.37 6.72 21.61
N GLU A 29 0.83 6.63 20.36
CA GLU A 29 0.06 6.98 19.16
C GLU A 29 -0.43 5.72 18.42
N PRO A 30 -1.60 5.75 17.76
CA PRO A 30 -2.05 4.64 16.94
C PRO A 30 -1.06 4.37 15.80
N SER A 31 -0.76 3.09 15.55
CA SER A 31 0.16 2.71 14.47
C SER A 31 -0.28 3.28 13.11
N PRO A 32 0.65 3.79 12.28
CA PRO A 32 0.37 4.19 10.89
C PRO A 32 -0.21 3.07 10.01
N SER A 33 -0.03 1.81 10.41
CA SER A 33 -0.61 0.65 9.74
C SER A 33 -1.98 0.24 10.27
N SER A 34 -2.45 0.83 11.38
CA SER A 34 -3.77 0.56 11.94
C SER A 34 -4.86 0.92 10.93
N GLY A 35 -5.88 0.08 10.85
CA GLY A 35 -7.02 0.30 9.97
C GLY A 35 -6.78 0.00 8.48
N LEU A 36 -5.55 -0.32 8.04
CA LEU A 36 -5.26 -0.60 6.62
C LEU A 36 -6.10 -1.74 6.05
N SER A 37 -6.28 -2.84 6.79
CA SER A 37 -7.11 -3.97 6.34
C SER A 37 -8.59 -3.60 6.18
N ARG A 38 -9.11 -2.71 7.03
CA ARG A 38 -10.49 -2.21 6.95
C ARG A 38 -10.63 -1.24 5.78
N ALA A 39 -9.69 -0.32 5.66
CA ALA A 39 -9.63 0.61 4.55
C ALA A 39 -9.58 -0.13 3.21
N PHE A 40 -8.79 -1.20 3.13
CA PHE A 40 -8.73 -2.05 1.94
C PHE A 40 -10.06 -2.72 1.61
N SER A 41 -10.74 -3.28 2.61
CA SER A 41 -12.05 -3.90 2.42
C SER A 41 -13.08 -2.90 1.88
N GLU A 42 -13.05 -1.65 2.37
CA GLU A 42 -13.91 -0.58 1.85
C GLU A 42 -13.50 -0.09 0.45
N ILE A 43 -12.20 -0.03 0.14
CA ILE A 43 -11.71 0.27 -1.22
C ILE A 43 -12.23 -0.76 -2.22
N VAL A 44 -12.15 -2.05 -1.88
CA VAL A 44 -12.65 -3.15 -2.74
C VAL A 44 -14.18 -3.08 -2.90
N ARG A 45 -14.91 -2.56 -1.90
CA ARG A 45 -16.36 -2.31 -1.98
C ARG A 45 -16.74 -1.02 -2.70
N GLY A 46 -15.78 -0.23 -3.18
CA GLY A 46 -16.02 1.03 -3.86
C GLY A 46 -16.37 2.19 -2.92
N ASN A 47 -15.98 2.11 -1.65
CA ASN A 47 -16.21 3.14 -0.63
C ASN A 47 -14.89 3.80 -0.17
N PRO A 48 -14.26 4.64 -1.02
CA PRO A 48 -12.97 5.25 -0.70
C PRO A 48 -13.05 6.28 0.44
N ASP A 49 -14.21 6.89 0.67
CA ASP A 49 -14.39 7.87 1.74
C ASP A 49 -14.37 7.19 3.12
N ALA A 50 -15.07 6.06 3.28
CA ALA A 50 -14.96 5.26 4.50
C ALA A 50 -13.55 4.69 4.69
N ALA A 51 -12.86 4.33 3.62
CA ALA A 51 -11.49 3.85 3.68
C ALA A 51 -10.51 4.89 4.26
N ARG A 52 -10.65 6.16 3.83
CA ARG A 52 -9.90 7.29 4.41
C ARG A 52 -10.18 7.48 5.90
N GLY A 53 -11.43 7.25 6.32
CA GLY A 53 -11.82 7.28 7.73
C GLY A 53 -11.12 6.22 8.58
N TYR A 54 -10.81 5.05 8.01
CA TYR A 54 -10.07 4.01 8.72
C TYR A 54 -8.56 4.21 8.70
N ASN A 55 -7.99 4.70 7.60
CA ASN A 55 -6.59 5.08 7.52
C ASN A 55 -6.40 6.12 6.39
N PRO A 56 -5.86 7.31 6.70
CA PRO A 56 -5.76 8.41 5.72
C PRO A 56 -4.79 8.11 4.57
N ASP A 57 -3.73 7.31 4.83
CA ASP A 57 -2.72 6.95 3.82
C ASP A 57 -3.13 5.72 2.99
N SER A 58 -4.22 5.04 3.35
CA SER A 58 -4.65 3.79 2.71
C SER A 58 -4.75 3.90 1.19
N LEU A 59 -5.38 4.96 0.68
CA LEU A 59 -5.55 5.14 -0.76
C LEU A 59 -4.20 5.28 -1.48
N LEU A 60 -3.23 5.97 -0.89
CA LEU A 60 -1.90 6.12 -1.48
C LEU A 60 -1.18 4.77 -1.53
N ILE A 61 -1.21 4.04 -0.42
CA ILE A 61 -0.59 2.71 -0.32
C ILE A 61 -1.23 1.72 -1.29
N PHE A 62 -2.55 1.64 -1.37
CA PHE A 62 -3.21 0.71 -2.29
C PHE A 62 -3.09 1.15 -3.75
N SER A 63 -3.00 2.45 -4.02
CA SER A 63 -2.67 2.96 -5.36
C SER A 63 -1.27 2.54 -5.80
N PHE A 64 -0.28 2.49 -4.90
CA PHE A 64 1.04 1.96 -5.23
C PHE A 64 0.93 0.53 -5.79
N PHE A 65 0.25 -0.37 -5.09
CA PHE A 65 0.10 -1.75 -5.54
C PHE A 65 -0.64 -1.86 -6.88
N LEU A 66 -1.65 -1.03 -7.10
CA LEU A 66 -2.39 -0.99 -8.36
C LEU A 66 -1.51 -0.49 -9.52
N ILE A 67 -0.81 0.63 -9.32
CA ILE A 67 0.10 1.21 -10.32
C ILE A 67 1.24 0.23 -10.63
N GLN A 68 1.82 -0.40 -9.61
CA GLN A 68 2.85 -1.43 -9.78
C GLN A 68 2.34 -2.63 -10.58
N PHE A 69 1.11 -3.07 -10.32
CA PHE A 69 0.50 -4.16 -11.09
C PHE A 69 0.32 -3.79 -12.56
N ILE A 70 -0.20 -2.60 -12.85
CA ILE A 70 -0.34 -2.08 -14.23
C ILE A 70 1.03 -1.96 -14.89
N GLN A 71 2.02 -1.41 -14.19
CA GLN A 71 3.39 -1.26 -14.67
C GLN A 71 4.00 -2.61 -15.07
N ARG A 72 3.79 -3.66 -14.27
CA ARG A 72 4.24 -5.03 -14.61
C ARG A 72 3.57 -5.55 -15.87
N ILE A 73 2.26 -5.35 -16.03
CA ILE A 73 1.55 -5.73 -17.27
C ILE A 73 2.15 -4.99 -18.48
N LEU A 74 2.36 -3.68 -18.38
CA LEU A 74 2.94 -2.88 -19.46
C LEU A 74 4.35 -3.35 -19.84
N VAL A 75 5.23 -3.55 -18.86
CA VAL A 75 6.59 -4.05 -19.12
C VAL A 75 6.56 -5.43 -19.76
N THR A 76 5.72 -6.35 -19.28
CA THR A 76 5.54 -7.69 -19.89
C THR A 76 5.08 -7.59 -21.34
N LEU A 77 4.12 -6.71 -21.65
CA LEU A 77 3.64 -6.51 -23.02
C LEU A 77 4.72 -5.91 -23.94
N LEU A 78 5.52 -4.96 -23.44
CA LEU A 78 6.60 -4.34 -24.21
C LEU A 78 7.74 -5.32 -24.49
N LEU A 79 8.08 -6.18 -23.52
CA LEU A 79 9.05 -7.25 -23.70
C LEU A 79 8.55 -8.33 -24.67
N TYR A 80 7.27 -8.70 -24.60
CA TYR A 80 6.66 -9.64 -25.54
C TYR A 80 6.74 -9.16 -27.00
N LYS A 81 6.62 -7.85 -27.23
CA LYS A 81 6.78 -7.21 -28.54
C LYS A 81 8.25 -7.07 -29.01
N GLN A 82 9.22 -7.66 -28.30
CA GLN A 82 10.66 -7.65 -28.63
C GLN A 82 11.23 -6.24 -28.88
N ILE A 83 10.81 -5.24 -28.09
CA ILE A 83 11.34 -3.87 -28.24
C ILE A 83 12.82 -3.84 -27.83
N PRO A 84 13.77 -3.41 -28.70
CA PRO A 84 15.22 -3.60 -28.51
C PRO A 84 15.88 -2.67 -27.47
N ARG A 85 15.13 -2.13 -26.49
CA ARG A 85 15.63 -1.16 -25.50
C ARG A 85 15.42 -1.63 -24.05
N ILE A 86 15.72 -2.90 -23.79
CA ILE A 86 15.50 -3.56 -22.49
C ILE A 86 16.22 -2.83 -21.35
N GLN A 87 17.44 -2.33 -21.57
CA GLN A 87 18.21 -1.62 -20.54
C GLN A 87 17.51 -0.33 -20.07
N TYR A 88 17.02 0.48 -21.01
CA TYR A 88 16.28 1.71 -20.69
C TYR A 88 14.93 1.40 -20.04
N LEU A 89 14.25 0.34 -20.50
CA LEU A 89 12.99 -0.11 -19.92
C LEU A 89 13.16 -0.53 -18.46
N PHE A 90 14.21 -1.31 -18.16
CA PHE A 90 14.52 -1.75 -16.80
C PHE A 90 14.89 -0.59 -15.88
N SER A 91 15.76 0.32 -16.32
CA SER A 91 16.15 1.49 -15.52
C SER A 91 14.96 2.42 -15.24
N ALA A 92 14.10 2.65 -16.23
CA ALA A 92 12.88 3.42 -16.03
C ALA A 92 11.90 2.73 -15.07
N ASP A 93 11.72 1.42 -15.22
CA ASP A 93 10.85 0.63 -14.34
C ASP A 93 11.29 0.70 -12.88
N LEU A 94 12.59 0.55 -12.64
CA LEU A 94 13.19 0.66 -11.32
C LEU A 94 13.02 2.07 -10.73
N ALA A 95 13.35 3.11 -11.50
CA ALA A 95 13.26 4.50 -11.05
C ALA A 95 11.81 4.88 -10.68
N ILE A 96 10.84 4.54 -11.54
CA ILE A 96 9.42 4.78 -11.28
C ILE A 96 8.97 4.05 -10.01
N SER A 97 9.39 2.80 -9.82
CA SER A 97 9.01 1.99 -8.65
C SER A 97 9.56 2.57 -7.35
N ILE A 98 10.81 3.03 -7.35
CA ILE A 98 11.43 3.68 -6.19
C ILE A 98 10.71 4.99 -5.84
N LEU A 99 10.46 5.85 -6.84
CA LEU A 99 9.79 7.13 -6.61
C LEU A 99 8.36 6.93 -6.11
N LEU A 100 7.62 6.00 -6.70
CA LEU A 100 6.27 5.64 -6.24
C LEU A 100 6.28 5.09 -4.81
N PHE A 101 7.24 4.24 -4.47
CA PHE A 101 7.36 3.70 -3.12
C PHE A 101 7.58 4.82 -2.09
N LEU A 102 8.55 5.71 -2.33
CA LEU A 102 8.85 6.83 -1.45
C LEU A 102 7.65 7.78 -1.29
N TYR A 103 6.90 8.03 -2.37
CA TYR A 103 5.73 8.89 -2.33
C TYR A 103 4.55 8.25 -1.57
N CYS A 104 4.21 7.01 -1.89
CA CYS A 104 3.04 6.34 -1.35
C CYS A 104 3.22 5.85 0.10
N PHE A 105 4.43 5.50 0.51
CA PHE A 105 4.75 5.01 1.86
C PHE A 105 5.38 6.06 2.77
N LYS A 106 5.31 7.36 2.40
CA LYS A 106 5.93 8.44 3.17
C LYS A 106 5.49 8.48 4.64
N GLY A 107 4.20 8.22 4.94
CA GLY A 107 3.67 8.26 6.30
C GLY A 107 4.27 7.16 7.18
N GLN A 108 4.40 5.96 6.62
CA GLN A 108 4.96 4.77 7.27
C GLN A 108 6.47 4.93 7.46
N LEU A 109 7.17 5.46 6.45
CA LEU A 109 8.60 5.75 6.53
C LEU A 109 8.93 6.78 7.62
N LEU A 110 8.15 7.88 7.70
CA LEU A 110 8.34 8.90 8.73
C LEU A 110 8.11 8.33 10.13
N ALA A 111 7.06 7.54 10.32
CA ALA A 111 6.77 6.91 11.60
C ALA A 111 7.82 5.88 12.01
N MET A 112 8.36 5.12 11.06
CA MET A 112 9.46 4.20 11.31
C MET A 112 10.74 4.94 11.68
N GLY A 113 11.03 6.07 11.02
CA GLY A 113 12.13 6.95 11.39
C GLY A 113 12.02 7.44 12.83
N LYS A 114 10.83 7.92 13.24
CA LYS A 114 10.59 8.32 14.64
C LYS A 114 10.91 7.22 15.64
N LEU A 115 10.60 5.96 15.32
CA LEU A 115 10.81 4.82 16.23
C LEU A 115 12.28 4.38 16.29
N ILE A 116 13.07 4.56 15.22
CA ILE A 116 14.50 4.21 15.21
C ILE A 116 15.34 5.24 15.96
N PHE A 117 14.93 6.51 15.94
CA PHE A 117 15.64 7.64 16.57
C PHE A 117 15.07 8.06 17.94
N ALA A 118 14.08 7.34 18.47
CA ALA A 118 13.54 7.50 19.82
C ALA A 118 14.17 6.51 20.79
#